data_AF-A0A1X4HWA7-F1
#
_entry.id   AF-A0A1X4HWA7-F1
#
_cell.length_a   1.000
_cell.length_b   1.000
_cell.length_c   1.000
_cell.angle_alpha   90.00
_cell.angle_beta   90.00
_cell.angle_gamma   90.00
#
_symmetry.space_group_name_H-M   'P 1'
#
loop_
_entity.id
_entity.type
_entity.pdbx_description
1 polymer ?
#
loop_
_entity_poly.entity_id
_entity_poly.type
_entity_poly.pdbx_seq_one_letter_code
_entity_poly.pdbx_strand_id
1 'polypeptide(L)'
;MSRDDARDTRQVSGVTTDRPQVKYPFEFDGRWVLRYHIPYAVEHEGHTHRIVATVFAQPSVHGRIQVNRDGQFIAEYDELVPGSLVEITGDAWRVTEVDYRTRVVLERVPEKTEEEAGAQAGE
;
A
#
# COMPACT_ATOMS: atom_id res chain seq x y z
N MET A 1 -19.06 54.10 -19.37
CA MET A 1 -17.95 53.96 -20.33
C MET A 1 -17.10 52.79 -19.85
N SER A 2 -16.91 51.77 -20.72
CA SER A 2 -15.79 50.78 -20.83
C SER A 2 -15.31 50.01 -19.59
N ARG A 3 -14.92 48.73 -19.60
CA ARG A 3 -14.81 47.57 -20.53
C ARG A 3 -14.49 46.37 -19.59
N ASP A 4 -15.21 45.27 -19.67
CA ASP A 4 -14.82 43.99 -20.29
C ASP A 4 -13.62 43.22 -19.70
N ASP A 5 -13.89 41.93 -19.50
CA ASP A 5 -13.01 40.75 -19.55
C ASP A 5 -11.79 40.64 -18.63
N ALA A 6 -11.82 39.67 -17.71
CA ALA A 6 -11.37 38.31 -18.05
C ALA A 6 -11.37 37.45 -16.79
N ARG A 7 -12.02 36.30 -16.90
CA ARG A 7 -11.86 35.15 -16.00
C ARG A 7 -10.38 34.73 -16.03
N ASP A 8 -9.71 34.70 -14.89
CA ASP A 8 -8.55 33.81 -14.70
C ASP A 8 -8.83 32.90 -13.51
N THR A 9 -9.69 31.92 -13.80
CA THR A 9 -9.68 30.62 -13.14
C THR A 9 -8.33 29.97 -13.36
N ARG A 10 -7.38 30.20 -12.44
CA ARG A 10 -6.26 29.28 -12.22
C ARG A 10 -6.57 28.37 -11.04
N GLN A 11 -7.52 27.50 -11.32
CA GLN A 11 -7.59 26.17 -10.74
C GLN A 11 -6.57 25.26 -11.45
N VAL A 12 -6.29 24.09 -10.86
CA VAL A 12 -5.45 22.96 -11.33
C VAL A 12 -4.07 22.94 -10.62
N SER A 13 -3.70 21.97 -9.79
CA SER A 13 -4.26 20.62 -9.56
C SER A 13 -4.38 20.34 -8.07
N GLY A 14 -5.55 19.89 -7.65
CA GLY A 14 -5.69 19.18 -6.38
C GLY A 14 -4.85 17.91 -6.45
N VAL A 15 -3.99 17.71 -5.45
CA VAL A 15 -3.61 16.37 -5.05
C VAL A 15 -4.86 15.77 -4.40
N THR A 16 -5.83 15.37 -5.21
CA THR A 16 -6.82 14.40 -4.80
C THR A 16 -6.16 13.06 -5.02
N THR A 17 -5.36 12.63 -4.05
CA THR A 17 -5.20 11.20 -3.82
C THR A 17 -6.57 10.72 -3.35
N ASP A 18 -7.52 10.59 -4.28
CA ASP A 18 -8.94 10.28 -4.06
C ASP A 18 -9.15 8.81 -3.66
N ARG A 19 -8.06 8.13 -3.27
CA ARG A 19 -8.16 6.81 -2.66
C ARG A 19 -8.22 6.98 -1.15
N PRO A 20 -9.22 6.37 -0.48
CA PRO A 20 -9.25 6.34 0.97
C PRO A 20 -7.97 5.67 1.46
N GLN A 21 -7.04 6.49 2.00
CA GLN A 21 -5.79 5.98 2.52
C GLN A 21 -6.11 5.07 3.70
N VAL A 22 -5.77 3.80 3.53
CA VAL A 22 -5.91 2.80 4.58
C VAL A 22 -4.98 3.17 5.70
N LYS A 23 -5.55 3.34 6.90
CA LYS A 23 -4.73 3.60 8.09
C LYS A 23 -4.13 2.28 8.55
N TYR A 24 -2.90 2.00 8.15
CA TYR A 24 -2.21 0.82 8.65
C TYR A 24 -1.75 1.04 10.09
N PRO A 25 -1.92 0.03 10.95
CA PRO A 25 -1.44 0.10 12.32
C PRO A 25 0.08 0.28 12.30
N PHE A 26 0.52 1.43 12.80
CA PHE A 26 1.93 1.86 12.86
C PHE A 26 2.58 2.21 11.53
N GLU A 27 1.82 2.66 10.52
CA GLU A 27 2.44 3.35 9.39
C GLU A 27 3.18 4.59 9.89
N PHE A 28 4.49 4.61 9.71
CA PHE A 28 5.32 5.78 9.97
C PHE A 28 6.26 5.95 8.79
N ASP A 29 6.18 7.10 8.13
CA ASP A 29 7.01 7.42 6.96
C ASP A 29 6.85 6.40 5.80
N GLY A 30 5.62 5.96 5.52
CA GLY A 30 5.32 4.98 4.47
C GLY A 30 5.79 3.56 4.77
N ARG A 31 6.20 3.29 6.02
CA ARG A 31 6.66 1.98 6.49
C ARG A 31 5.65 1.33 7.41
N TRP A 32 5.38 0.05 7.20
CA TRP A 32 4.52 -0.74 8.06
C TRP A 32 5.27 -1.94 8.67
N VAL A 33 5.20 -2.07 9.99
CA VAL A 33 5.88 -3.15 10.73
C VAL A 33 4.86 -4.19 11.20
N LEU A 34 4.90 -5.37 10.59
CA LEU A 34 4.11 -6.54 10.98
C LEU A 34 4.89 -7.39 11.98
N ARG A 35 4.53 -7.34 13.25
CA ARG A 35 5.17 -8.18 14.29
C ARG A 35 4.79 -9.66 14.13
N TYR A 36 5.78 -10.52 14.37
CA TYR A 36 5.63 -11.97 14.31
C TYR A 36 4.47 -12.47 15.17
N HIS A 37 3.54 -13.20 14.54
CA HIS A 37 2.34 -13.81 15.15
C HIS A 37 1.34 -12.84 15.82
N ILE A 38 1.50 -11.53 15.63
CA ILE A 38 0.53 -10.54 16.13
C ILE A 38 -0.44 -10.21 15.00
N PRO A 39 -1.76 -10.46 15.17
CA PRO A 39 -2.75 -10.08 14.19
C PRO A 39 -2.99 -8.57 14.22
N TYR A 40 -3.03 -7.96 13.03
CA TYR A 40 -3.39 -6.57 12.83
C TYR A 40 -4.75 -6.48 12.16
N ALA A 41 -5.62 -5.61 12.70
CA ALA A 41 -6.93 -5.31 12.11
C ALA A 41 -6.87 -3.96 11.40
N VAL A 42 -7.34 -3.93 10.16
CA VAL A 42 -7.33 -2.77 9.26
C VAL A 42 -8.73 -2.61 8.67
N GLU A 43 -9.35 -1.45 8.89
CA GLU A 43 -10.66 -1.13 8.29
C GLU A 43 -10.44 -0.49 6.91
N HIS A 44 -11.04 -1.06 5.87
CA HIS A 44 -10.97 -0.54 4.51
C HIS A 44 -12.24 -0.88 3.73
N GLU A 45 -12.82 0.11 3.04
CA GLU A 45 -14.05 -0.05 2.24
C GLU A 45 -15.23 -0.69 3.01
N GLY A 46 -15.31 -0.44 4.32
CA GLY A 46 -16.36 -1.01 5.19
C GLY A 46 -16.13 -2.47 5.58
N HIS A 47 -14.96 -3.03 5.29
CA HIS A 47 -14.55 -4.38 5.62
C HIS A 47 -13.36 -4.40 6.60
N THR A 48 -13.37 -5.35 7.53
CA THR A 48 -12.26 -5.56 8.45
C THR A 48 -11.28 -6.58 7.85
N HIS A 49 -10.08 -6.11 7.55
CA HIS A 49 -8.97 -6.97 7.11
C HIS A 49 -8.12 -7.39 8.32
N ARG A 50 -7.82 -8.69 8.41
CA ARG A 50 -6.91 -9.26 9.41
C ARG A 50 -5.63 -9.76 8.75
N ILE A 51 -4.53 -9.11 9.09
CA ILE A 51 -3.20 -9.39 8.55
C ILE A 51 -2.34 -10.03 9.63
N VAL A 52 -1.68 -11.14 9.31
CA VAL A 52 -0.80 -11.87 10.25
C VAL A 52 0.52 -12.18 9.57
N ALA A 53 1.62 -11.82 10.20
CA ALA A 53 2.96 -12.23 9.76
C ALA A 53 3.46 -13.46 10.53
N THR A 54 4.03 -14.41 9.82
CA THR A 54 4.82 -15.54 10.34
C THR A 54 6.24 -15.41 9.80
N VAL A 55 7.26 -15.75 10.59
CA VAL A 55 8.66 -15.77 10.14
C VAL A 55 9.25 -17.13 10.45
N PHE A 56 9.82 -17.76 9.44
CA PHE A 56 10.44 -19.07 9.50
C PHE A 56 11.96 -18.94 9.53
N ALA A 57 12.66 -19.96 10.03
CA ALA A 57 14.13 -20.01 10.06
C ALA A 57 14.73 -20.95 9.02
N GLN A 58 13.94 -21.88 8.48
CA GLN A 58 14.41 -22.95 7.59
C GLN A 58 13.56 -22.97 6.32
N PRO A 59 14.13 -23.26 5.15
CA PRO A 59 15.57 -23.54 4.89
C PRO A 59 16.46 -22.29 5.02
N SER A 60 15.87 -21.10 4.97
CA SER A 60 16.46 -19.80 5.26
C SER A 60 15.42 -18.93 5.96
N VAL A 61 15.85 -17.80 6.53
CA VAL A 61 14.90 -16.84 7.13
C VAL A 61 14.01 -16.24 6.04
N HIS A 62 12.72 -16.47 6.16
CA HIS A 62 11.70 -15.93 5.26
C HIS A 62 10.39 -15.65 6.01
N GLY A 63 9.63 -14.71 5.49
CA GLY A 63 8.35 -14.32 6.03
C GLY A 63 7.20 -15.00 5.31
N ARG A 64 6.04 -14.99 5.95
CA ARG A 64 4.76 -15.26 5.34
C ARG A 64 3.74 -14.27 5.86
N ILE A 65 2.95 -13.69 4.98
CA ILE A 65 1.86 -12.77 5.33
C ILE A 65 0.56 -13.41 4.87
N GLN A 66 -0.36 -13.58 5.82
CA GLN A 66 -1.72 -14.01 5.54
C GLN A 66 -2.67 -12.82 5.68
N VAL A 67 -3.54 -12.64 4.71
CA VAL A 67 -4.58 -11.60 4.67
C VAL A 67 -5.94 -12.28 4.66
N ASN A 68 -6.80 -11.87 5.59
CA ASN A 68 -8.19 -12.29 5.66
C ASN A 68 -9.08 -11.04 5.62
N ARG A 69 -10.30 -11.15 5.10
CA ARG A 69 -11.32 -10.08 5.11
C ARG A 69 -12.60 -10.65 5.71
N ASP A 70 -13.12 -10.02 6.75
CA ASP A 70 -14.34 -10.44 7.46
C ASP A 70 -14.33 -11.93 7.86
N GLY A 71 -13.15 -12.42 8.27
CA GLY A 71 -12.94 -13.83 8.66
C GLY A 71 -12.76 -14.80 7.49
N GLN A 72 -12.83 -14.35 6.25
CA GLN A 72 -12.55 -15.16 5.06
C GLN A 72 -11.09 -15.00 4.63
N PHE A 73 -10.46 -16.10 4.25
CA PHE A 73 -9.12 -16.08 3.66
C PHE A 73 -9.15 -15.37 2.30
N ILE A 74 -8.23 -14.43 2.09
CA ILE A 74 -8.13 -13.65 0.84
C ILE A 74 -6.83 -13.96 0.11
N ALA A 75 -5.70 -13.89 0.81
CA ALA A 75 -4.40 -14.10 0.21
C ALA A 75 -3.40 -14.62 1.23
N GLU A 76 -2.42 -15.36 0.73
CA GLU A 76 -1.20 -15.73 1.44
C GLU A 76 -0.01 -15.45 0.55
N TYR A 77 1.00 -14.80 1.11
CA TYR A 77 2.28 -14.55 0.47
C TYR A 77 3.33 -15.26 1.31
N ASP A 78 3.90 -16.33 0.79
CA ASP A 78 4.93 -17.14 1.46
C ASP A 78 6.31 -16.89 0.85
N GLU A 79 7.34 -17.47 1.47
CA GLU A 79 8.75 -17.36 1.05
C GLU A 79 9.21 -15.90 0.89
N LEU A 80 8.64 -14.99 1.70
CA LEU A 80 8.93 -13.56 1.61
C LEU A 80 10.36 -13.26 2.05
N VAL A 81 11.06 -12.52 1.21
CA VAL A 81 12.41 -12.00 1.45
C VAL A 81 12.44 -10.50 1.13
N PRO A 82 13.47 -9.74 1.55
CA PRO A 82 13.64 -8.37 1.12
C PRO A 82 13.57 -8.24 -0.42
N GLY A 83 12.72 -7.34 -0.90
CA GLY A 83 12.39 -7.13 -2.30
C GLY A 83 11.08 -7.78 -2.76
N SER A 84 10.55 -8.77 -2.03
CA SER A 84 9.24 -9.39 -2.34
C SER A 84 8.12 -8.35 -2.32
N LEU A 85 7.13 -8.54 -3.20
CA LEU A 85 5.94 -7.71 -3.27
C LEU A 85 4.74 -8.44 -2.69
N VAL A 86 3.92 -7.71 -1.94
CA VAL A 86 2.63 -8.18 -1.43
C VAL A 86 1.56 -7.12 -1.70
N GLU A 87 0.32 -7.56 -1.86
CA GLU A 87 -0.81 -6.65 -1.97
C GLU A 87 -1.66 -6.76 -0.71
N ILE A 88 -1.93 -5.63 -0.07
CA ILE A 88 -2.75 -5.58 1.13
C ILE A 88 -3.74 -4.45 0.93
N THR A 89 -5.03 -4.77 1.02
CA THR A 89 -6.14 -3.82 0.80
C THR A 89 -6.02 -3.06 -0.54
N GLY A 90 -5.54 -3.73 -1.59
CA GLY A 90 -5.33 -3.14 -2.92
C GLY A 90 -4.08 -2.28 -3.08
N ASP A 91 -3.34 -2.01 -1.99
CA ASP A 91 -2.06 -1.30 -2.05
C ASP A 91 -0.91 -2.29 -2.21
N ALA A 92 0.04 -1.95 -3.10
CA ALA A 92 1.27 -2.71 -3.27
C ALA A 92 2.31 -2.31 -2.21
N TRP A 93 2.88 -3.32 -1.56
CA TRP A 93 3.89 -3.19 -0.52
C TRP A 93 5.13 -3.99 -0.89
N ARG A 94 6.30 -3.41 -0.64
CA ARG A 94 7.59 -4.09 -0.77
C ARG A 94 8.10 -4.50 0.59
N VAL A 95 8.44 -5.78 0.75
CA VAL A 95 9.16 -6.28 1.91
C VAL A 95 10.57 -5.69 1.92
N THR A 96 10.97 -5.05 3.01
CA THR A 96 12.32 -4.47 3.15
C THR A 96 13.16 -5.16 4.20
N GLU A 97 12.52 -5.77 5.20
CA GLU A 97 13.20 -6.53 6.25
C GLU A 97 12.34 -7.74 6.65
N VAL A 98 13.00 -8.88 6.86
CA VAL A 98 12.41 -10.05 7.51
C VAL A 98 13.36 -10.47 8.62
N ASP A 99 12.92 -10.32 9.87
CA ASP A 99 13.72 -10.63 11.04
C ASP A 99 13.06 -11.74 11.86
N TYR A 100 13.87 -12.76 12.21
CA TYR A 100 13.38 -14.01 12.75
C TYR A 100 12.76 -13.83 14.13
N ARG A 101 11.51 -14.31 14.29
CA ARG A 101 10.68 -14.19 15.51
C ARG A 101 10.37 -12.75 15.94
N THR A 102 10.73 -11.74 15.17
CA THR A 102 10.48 -10.35 15.53
C THR A 102 9.42 -9.73 14.62
N ARG A 103 9.68 -9.60 13.31
CA ARG A 103 8.84 -8.80 12.41
C ARG A 103 9.13 -9.00 10.92
N VAL A 104 8.19 -8.55 10.11
CA VAL A 104 8.36 -8.22 8.69
C VAL A 104 8.12 -6.72 8.54
N VAL A 105 8.99 -6.02 7.81
CA VAL A 105 8.84 -4.59 7.52
C VAL A 105 8.48 -4.43 6.05
N LEU A 106 7.47 -3.62 5.80
CA LEU A 106 6.95 -3.27 4.50
C LEU A 106 7.15 -1.79 4.24
N GLU A 107 7.42 -1.43 2.98
CA GLU A 107 7.38 -0.06 2.48
C GLU A 107 6.36 0.04 1.36
N ARG A 108 5.61 1.14 1.33
CA ARG A 108 4.62 1.36 0.28
C ARG A 108 5.34 1.52 -1.06
N VAL A 109 4.89 0.78 -2.08
CA VAL A 109 5.37 0.99 -3.45
C VAL A 109 4.60 2.19 -4.01
N PRO A 110 5.28 3.27 -4.44
CA PRO A 110 4.59 4.37 -5.09
C PRO A 110 3.92 3.85 -6.35
N GLU A 111 2.63 4.12 -6.51
CA GLU A 111 1.93 3.84 -7.76
C GLU A 111 2.65 4.63 -8.86
N LYS A 112 3.27 3.93 -9.81
CA LYS A 112 3.69 4.57 -11.05
C LYS A 112 2.41 4.97 -11.77
N THR A 113 2.01 6.23 -11.63
CA THR A 113 1.13 6.84 -12.61
C THR A 113 1.93 6.89 -13.91
N GLU A 114 1.76 5.89 -14.78
CA GLU A 114 1.99 6.12 -16.20
C GLU A 114 0.96 7.18 -16.60
N GLU A 115 1.35 8.45 -16.51
CA GLU A 115 0.78 9.47 -17.37
C GLU A 115 1.06 9.00 -18.79
N GLU A 116 0.07 8.36 -19.42
CA GLU A 116 -0.01 8.33 -20.87
C GLU A 116 -0.02 9.79 -21.31
N ALA A 117 1.17 10.32 -21.58
CA ALA A 117 1.36 11.60 -22.23
C ALA A 117 0.57 11.51 -23.54
N GLY A 118 -0.63 12.08 -23.53
CA GLY A 118 -1.47 12.22 -24.72
C GLY A 118 -0.62 12.86 -25.80
N ALA A 119 -0.27 12.07 -26.81
CA ALA A 119 0.32 12.57 -28.04
C ALA A 119 -0.75 13.38 -28.78
N GLN A 120 -0.97 14.62 -28.34
CA GLN A 120 -1.60 15.63 -29.16
C GLN A 120 -0.54 16.14 -30.13
N ALA A 121 -0.45 15.51 -31.29
CA ALA A 121 0.12 16.13 -32.48
C ALA A 121 -1.00 16.25 -33.51
N GLY A 122 -1.70 17.38 -33.48
CA GLY A 122 -2.41 17.87 -34.65
C GLY A 122 -1.41 18.56 -35.57
N GLU A 123 -1.42 18.17 -36.84
CA GLU A 123 -1.95 18.96 -37.97
C GLU A 123 -2.02 18.07 -39.22
#